data_AF-Q734D2-F1
#
_entry.id   AF-Q734D2-F1
#
_cell.length_a   1.000
_cell.length_b   1.000
_cell.length_c   1.000
_cell.angle_alpha   90.00
_cell.angle_beta   90.00
_cell.angle_gamma   90.00
#
_symmetry.space_group_name_H-M   'P 1'
#
loop_
_entity.id
_entity.type
_entity.pdbx_description
1 polymer ?
#
loop_
_entity_poly.entity_id
_entity_poly.type
_entity_poly.pdbx_seq_one_letter_code
_entity_poly.pdbx_strand_id
1 'polypeptide(L)'
;MFAQISAVIAFTPAIGPLIGGFLDQMFGFKIVFLSLVVMSVGIFLYTFVSLPETKTGSVTNKINVFSVLKRLITNPKVVTYGLLIGGANGVLFSYYAEAPFIFIEYFQLSPSMYGFLGIVVASASIIGAKVSKRLLATYKPEKIIYIGCLVMTGGAILLTVITALGSNPNIIYMIGFLIAMFILLLGIGVALPNCLSLALVDFQDVIGTAGALFSLGYYVIVTMTIWGMSHLHTGSLLVMPLYFLAIVVIMMVFTKVFILGKQTSKMI
;
A
#
# COMPACT_ATOMS: atom_id res chain seq x y z
N MET A 1 -1.04 19.14 14.80
CA MET A 1 -0.83 17.73 15.20
C MET A 1 -1.15 16.75 14.09
N PHE A 2 -2.40 16.27 13.89
CA PHE A 2 -2.70 15.21 12.90
C PHE A 2 -2.27 15.55 11.45
N ALA A 3 -2.52 16.78 10.98
CA ALA A 3 -2.07 17.20 9.65
C ALA A 3 -0.54 17.27 9.49
N GLN A 4 0.20 17.58 10.56
CA GLN A 4 1.67 17.58 10.56
C GLN A 4 2.21 16.15 10.55
N ILE A 5 1.61 15.25 11.34
CA ILE A 5 1.96 13.82 11.37
C ILE A 5 1.69 13.18 10.00
N SER A 6 0.54 13.44 9.39
CA SER A 6 0.21 12.95 8.05
C SER A 6 1.14 13.49 6.96
N ALA A 7 1.62 14.74 7.08
CA ALA A 7 2.58 15.31 6.15
C ALA A 7 3.93 14.57 6.23
N VAL A 8 4.43 14.29 7.43
CA VAL A 8 5.69 13.54 7.63
C VAL A 8 5.57 12.11 7.10
N ILE A 9 4.47 11.40 7.41
CA ILE A 9 4.23 10.03 6.93
C ILE A 9 4.18 9.96 5.40
N ALA A 10 3.68 11.00 4.73
CA ALA A 10 3.66 11.06 3.28
C ALA A 10 5.08 11.14 2.66
N PHE A 11 6.06 11.72 3.36
CA PHE A 11 7.44 11.79 2.88
C PHE A 11 8.26 10.53 3.15
N THR A 12 7.85 9.70 4.12
CA THR A 12 8.56 8.47 4.51
C THR A 12 8.92 7.56 3.33
N PRO A 13 8.01 7.23 2.39
CA PRO A 13 8.33 6.30 1.30
C PRO A 13 9.31 6.89 0.27
N ALA A 14 9.46 8.22 0.21
CA ALA A 14 10.43 8.86 -0.68
C ALA A 14 11.83 8.93 -0.05
N ILE A 15 11.89 9.24 1.25
CA ILE A 15 13.16 9.40 1.98
C ILE A 15 13.81 8.03 2.25
N GLY A 16 13.01 7.00 2.54
CA GLY A 16 13.51 5.66 2.87
C GLY A 16 14.43 5.05 1.81
N PRO A 17 13.95 4.81 0.57
CA PRO A 17 14.76 4.28 -0.51
C PRO A 17 15.93 5.19 -0.89
N LEU A 18 15.78 6.51 -0.79
CA LEU A 18 16.83 7.47 -1.12
C LEU A 18 18.03 7.35 -0.16
N ILE A 19 17.78 7.46 1.15
CA ILE A 19 18.84 7.36 2.17
C ILE A 19 19.40 5.94 2.18
N GLY A 20 18.52 4.94 2.12
CA GLY A 20 18.92 3.53 2.10
C GLY A 20 19.80 3.18 0.90
N GLY A 21 19.43 3.61 -0.31
CA GLY A 21 20.19 3.36 -1.53
C GLY A 21 21.55 4.07 -1.55
N PHE A 22 21.62 5.30 -1.01
CA PHE A 22 22.88 6.04 -0.93
C PHE A 22 23.86 5.43 0.08
N LEU A 23 23.35 5.06 1.26
CA LEU A 23 24.15 4.37 2.29
C LEU A 23 24.62 3.00 1.80
N ASP A 24 23.74 2.23 1.16
CA ASP A 24 24.09 0.93 0.59
C ASP A 24 25.19 1.05 -0.47
N GLN A 25 25.10 2.03 -1.38
CA GLN A 25 26.10 2.20 -2.43
C GLN A 25 27.49 2.60 -1.90
N MET A 26 27.57 3.51 -0.92
CA MET A 26 28.86 4.01 -0.43
C MET A 26 29.52 3.07 0.58
N PHE A 27 28.71 2.42 1.40
CA PHE A 27 29.15 1.82 2.66
C PHE A 27 28.66 0.37 2.85
N GLY A 28 27.84 -0.12 1.92
CA GLY A 28 27.22 -1.44 1.96
C GLY A 28 26.02 -1.54 2.91
N PHE A 29 25.22 -2.58 2.72
CA PHE A 29 23.97 -2.83 3.45
C PHE A 29 24.12 -2.83 4.99
N LYS A 30 25.29 -3.22 5.53
CA LYS A 30 25.54 -3.25 6.98
C LYS A 30 25.37 -1.88 7.63
N ILE A 31 25.76 -0.81 6.92
CA ILE A 31 25.67 0.57 7.42
C ILE A 31 24.22 1.07 7.38
N VAL A 32 23.40 0.57 6.45
CA VAL A 32 21.95 0.81 6.48
C VAL A 32 21.33 0.30 7.78
N PHE A 33 21.63 -0.94 8.18
CA PHE A 33 21.15 -1.49 9.46
C PHE A 33 21.68 -0.73 10.68
N LEU A 34 22.98 -0.39 10.69
CA LEU A 34 23.56 0.39 11.79
C LEU A 34 22.89 1.77 11.92
N SER A 35 22.61 2.44 10.81
CA SER A 35 21.94 3.75 10.81
C SER A 35 20.53 3.68 11.40
N LEU A 36 19.79 2.61 11.10
CA LEU A 36 18.47 2.34 11.69
C LEU A 36 18.57 2.13 13.20
N VAL A 37 19.56 1.35 13.66
CA VAL A 37 19.80 1.13 15.10
C VAL A 37 20.09 2.45 15.82
N VAL A 38 20.99 3.27 15.26
CA VAL A 38 21.35 4.57 15.84
C VAL A 38 20.13 5.49 15.91
N MET A 39 19.32 5.56 14.84
CA MET A 39 18.07 6.32 14.83
C MET A 39 17.08 5.80 15.89
N SER A 40 16.88 4.49 15.98
CA SER A 40 15.98 3.88 16.96
C SER A 40 16.40 4.18 18.39
N VAL A 41 17.69 4.08 18.72
CA VAL A 41 18.22 4.41 20.05
C VAL A 41 18.04 5.90 20.35
N GLY A 42 18.31 6.78 19.38
CA GLY A 42 18.10 8.22 19.54
C GLY A 42 16.64 8.59 19.83
N ILE A 43 15.70 8.01 19.06
CA ILE A 43 14.26 8.21 19.26
C ILE A 43 13.82 7.63 20.62
N PHE A 44 14.33 6.47 21.01
CA PHE A 44 14.03 5.84 22.29
C PHE A 44 14.46 6.73 23.46
N LEU A 45 15.71 7.19 23.46
CA LEU A 45 16.23 8.09 24.49
C LEU A 45 15.45 9.41 24.56
N TYR A 46 15.14 10.00 23.39
CA TYR A 46 14.36 11.23 23.33
C TYR A 46 12.95 11.03 23.91
N THR A 47 12.29 9.93 23.53
CA THR A 47 10.94 9.58 24.01
C THR A 47 10.96 9.32 25.53
N PHE A 48 11.98 8.61 26.02
CA PHE A 48 12.14 8.28 27.44
C PHE A 48 12.28 9.54 28.31
N VAL A 49 12.95 10.58 27.82
CA VAL A 49 13.15 11.84 28.56
C VAL A 49 12.00 12.83 28.35
N SER A 50 11.40 12.87 27.16
CA SER A 50 10.50 13.96 26.74
C SER A 50 9.01 13.62 26.84
N LEU A 51 8.61 12.34 26.81
CA LEU A 51 7.20 11.97 26.93
C LEU A 51 6.82 11.80 28.41
N PRO A 52 5.90 12.63 28.94
CA PRO A 52 5.32 12.38 30.25
C PRO A 52 4.44 11.12 30.22
N GLU A 53 4.39 10.40 31.34
CA GLU A 53 3.50 9.26 31.52
C GLU A 53 2.04 9.73 31.34
N THR A 54 1.39 9.24 30.28
CA THR A 54 0.02 9.65 29.90
C THR A 54 -1.03 8.65 30.34
N LYS A 55 -0.63 7.55 31.00
CA LYS A 55 -1.57 6.55 31.53
C LYS A 55 -2.31 7.09 32.76
N THR A 56 -3.38 7.84 32.53
CA THR A 56 -4.36 8.21 33.56
C THR A 56 -5.37 7.09 33.77
N GLY A 57 -5.18 6.30 34.83
CA GLY A 57 -6.17 5.34 35.35
C GLY A 57 -6.21 3.98 34.64
N SER A 58 -6.39 2.91 35.42
CA SER A 58 -6.66 1.58 34.89
C SER A 58 -8.10 1.52 34.37
N VAL A 59 -8.35 2.05 33.16
CA VAL A 59 -9.60 1.72 32.46
C VAL A 59 -9.44 0.30 31.93
N THR A 60 -9.58 -0.68 32.82
CA THR A 60 -9.72 -2.09 32.49
C THR A 60 -11.13 -2.33 31.96
N ASN A 61 -11.54 -1.60 30.91
CA ASN A 61 -12.63 -2.10 30.09
C ASN A 61 -12.04 -3.31 29.36
N LYS A 62 -12.35 -4.51 29.88
CA LYS A 62 -12.10 -5.77 29.18
C LYS A 62 -12.98 -5.78 27.93
N ILE A 63 -12.55 -5.06 26.89
CA ILE A 63 -13.16 -5.12 25.58
C ILE A 63 -13.00 -6.57 25.14
N ASN A 64 -14.12 -7.26 24.94
CA ASN A 64 -14.11 -8.63 24.48
C ASN A 64 -13.66 -8.64 23.01
N VAL A 65 -12.35 -8.77 22.79
CA VAL A 65 -11.70 -8.76 21.48
C VAL A 65 -12.35 -9.78 20.54
N PHE A 66 -12.78 -10.94 21.06
CA PHE A 66 -13.44 -11.97 20.28
C PHE A 66 -14.82 -11.55 19.76
N SER A 67 -15.59 -10.81 20.57
CA SER A 67 -16.89 -10.25 20.15
C SER A 67 -16.71 -9.22 19.03
N VAL A 68 -15.70 -8.35 19.15
CA VAL A 68 -15.35 -7.37 18.11
C VAL A 68 -14.92 -8.08 16.83
N LEU A 69 -14.06 -9.10 16.93
CA LEU A 69 -13.61 -9.89 15.79
C LEU A 69 -14.78 -10.57 15.07
N LYS A 70 -15.70 -11.20 15.81
CA LYS A 70 -16.89 -11.82 15.23
C LYS A 70 -17.76 -10.80 14.50
N ARG A 71 -17.99 -9.61 15.09
CA ARG A 71 -18.75 -8.53 14.45
C ARG A 71 -18.07 -8.03 13.18
N LEU A 72 -16.74 -8.01 13.17
CA LEU A 72 -15.92 -7.55 12.05
C LEU A 72 -15.97 -8.54 10.87
N ILE A 73 -15.75 -9.84 11.12
CA ILE A 73 -15.79 -10.89 10.09
C ILE A 73 -17.22 -11.11 9.57
N THR A 74 -18.24 -10.92 10.41
CA THR A 74 -19.65 -11.08 10.00
C THR A 74 -20.14 -9.90 9.16
N ASN A 75 -19.50 -8.73 9.22
CA ASN A 75 -19.92 -7.58 8.44
C ASN A 75 -19.34 -7.64 7.01
N PRO A 76 -20.18 -7.90 5.98
CA PRO A 76 -19.70 -8.08 4.62
C PRO A 76 -19.04 -6.81 4.05
N LYS A 77 -19.41 -5.62 4.54
CA LYS A 77 -18.74 -4.37 4.12
C LYS A 77 -17.28 -4.36 4.55
N VAL A 78 -17.02 -4.71 5.82
CA VAL A 78 -15.67 -4.69 6.38
C VAL A 78 -14.81 -5.74 5.69
N VAL A 79 -15.33 -6.95 5.49
CA VAL A 79 -14.61 -8.00 4.75
C VAL A 79 -14.29 -7.55 3.33
N THR A 80 -15.23 -6.91 2.62
CA THR A 80 -15.00 -6.40 1.26
C THR A 80 -13.92 -5.33 1.24
N TYR A 81 -13.98 -4.33 2.12
CA TYR A 81 -12.95 -3.29 2.19
C TYR A 81 -11.60 -3.86 2.66
N GLY A 82 -11.60 -4.83 3.56
CA GLY A 82 -10.41 -5.56 4.00
C GLY A 82 -9.73 -6.32 2.86
N LEU A 83 -10.52 -6.98 2.00
CA LEU A 83 -10.00 -7.62 0.78
C LEU A 83 -9.41 -6.61 -0.20
N LEU A 84 -10.08 -5.46 -0.41
CA LEU A 84 -9.56 -4.41 -1.28
C LEU A 84 -8.26 -3.80 -0.76
N ILE A 85 -8.18 -3.52 0.55
CA ILE A 85 -6.96 -3.01 1.18
C ILE A 85 -5.85 -4.05 1.17
N GLY A 86 -6.20 -5.32 1.44
CA GLY A 86 -5.28 -6.45 1.44
C GLY A 86 -4.69 -6.68 0.05
N GLY A 87 -5.51 -6.68 -1.00
CA GLY A 87 -5.05 -6.80 -2.38
C GLY A 87 -4.21 -5.60 -2.83
N ALA A 88 -4.65 -4.37 -2.54
CA ALA A 88 -3.90 -3.16 -2.89
C ALA A 88 -2.52 -3.11 -2.21
N ASN A 89 -2.47 -3.35 -0.90
CA ASN A 89 -1.20 -3.44 -0.18
C ASN A 89 -0.39 -4.67 -0.61
N GLY A 90 -1.04 -5.78 -0.91
CA GLY A 90 -0.39 -6.99 -1.42
C GLY A 90 0.39 -6.71 -2.69
N VAL A 91 -0.21 -6.01 -3.66
CA VAL A 91 0.45 -5.55 -4.88
C VAL A 91 1.59 -4.56 -4.57
N LEU A 92 1.34 -3.58 -3.68
CA LEU A 92 2.35 -2.59 -3.28
C LEU A 92 3.60 -3.24 -2.65
N PHE A 93 3.41 -4.16 -1.69
CA PHE A 93 4.52 -4.83 -1.01
C PHE A 93 5.20 -5.88 -1.90
N SER A 94 4.43 -6.58 -2.76
CA SER A 94 5.02 -7.46 -3.77
C SER A 94 5.89 -6.68 -4.76
N TYR A 95 5.48 -5.45 -5.12
CA TYR A 95 6.32 -4.55 -5.91
C TYR A 95 7.62 -4.22 -5.18
N TYR A 96 7.58 -3.85 -3.90
CA TYR A 96 8.80 -3.56 -3.15
C TYR A 96 9.75 -4.77 -3.01
N ALA A 97 9.20 -5.99 -2.98
CA ALA A 97 10.00 -7.21 -2.95
C ALA A 97 10.70 -7.47 -4.30
N GLU A 98 10.02 -7.22 -5.42
CA GLU A 98 10.51 -7.48 -6.77
C GLU A 98 11.35 -6.32 -7.35
N ALA A 99 11.12 -5.09 -6.90
CA ALA A 99 11.74 -3.90 -7.48
C ALA A 99 13.29 -3.93 -7.50
N PRO A 100 14.01 -4.41 -6.47
CA PRO A 100 15.46 -4.56 -6.52
C PRO A 100 15.92 -5.51 -7.63
N PHE A 101 15.27 -6.67 -7.78
CA PHE A 101 15.58 -7.64 -8.84
C PHE A 101 15.39 -7.03 -10.24
N ILE A 102 14.32 -6.26 -10.41
CA ILE A 102 14.03 -5.62 -11.70
C ILE A 102 15.03 -4.49 -11.99
N PHE A 103 15.19 -3.52 -11.09
CA PHE A 103 15.96 -2.32 -11.37
C PHE A 103 17.47 -2.52 -11.21
N ILE A 104 17.91 -3.28 -10.20
CA ILE A 104 19.34 -3.46 -9.90
C ILE A 104 19.89 -4.67 -10.68
N GLU A 105 19.21 -5.83 -10.66
CA GLU A 105 19.74 -7.03 -11.32
C GLU A 105 19.45 -7.06 -12.83
N TYR A 106 18.21 -6.79 -13.26
CA TYR A 106 17.85 -6.84 -14.68
C TYR A 106 18.27 -5.59 -15.45
N PHE A 107 17.94 -4.39 -14.96
CA PHE A 107 18.34 -3.12 -15.60
C PHE A 107 19.77 -2.66 -15.25
N GLN A 108 20.49 -3.37 -14.38
CA GLN A 108 21.88 -3.07 -13.99
C GLN A 108 22.06 -1.62 -13.49
N LEU A 109 21.05 -1.08 -12.79
CA LEU A 109 21.12 0.26 -12.20
C LEU A 109 21.86 0.24 -10.86
N SER A 110 22.50 1.36 -10.53
CA SER A 110 23.09 1.55 -9.21
C SER A 110 22.01 1.70 -8.12
N PRO A 111 22.30 1.30 -6.87
CA PRO A 111 21.36 1.45 -5.74
C PRO A 111 20.89 2.90 -5.51
N SER A 112 21.74 3.91 -5.77
CA SER A 112 21.31 5.32 -5.68
C SER A 112 20.27 5.70 -6.73
N MET A 113 20.40 5.20 -7.96
CA MET A 113 19.41 5.43 -9.01
C MET A 113 18.09 4.74 -8.68
N TYR A 114 18.15 3.52 -8.13
CA TYR A 114 16.97 2.85 -7.59
C TYR A 114 16.30 3.67 -6.46
N GLY A 115 17.09 4.22 -5.54
CA GLY A 115 16.59 5.12 -4.50
C GLY A 115 15.87 6.35 -5.07
N PHE A 116 16.41 6.95 -6.14
CA PHE A 116 15.77 8.07 -6.84
C PHE A 116 14.46 7.66 -7.53
N LEU A 117 14.41 6.49 -8.17
CA LEU A 117 13.17 5.93 -8.73
C LEU A 117 12.12 5.65 -7.65
N GLY A 118 12.57 5.23 -6.47
CA GLY A 118 11.73 5.10 -5.28
C GLY A 118 10.98 6.39 -4.90
N ILE A 119 11.59 7.57 -5.11
CA ILE A 119 10.91 8.87 -4.91
C ILE A 119 9.76 9.03 -5.91
N VAL A 120 9.96 8.68 -7.18
CA VAL A 120 8.93 8.78 -8.22
C VAL A 120 7.74 7.88 -7.86
N VAL A 121 8.03 6.64 -7.46
CA VAL A 121 7.05 5.65 -6.98
C VAL A 121 6.30 6.16 -5.75
N ALA A 122 7.01 6.68 -4.74
CA ALA A 122 6.41 7.25 -3.54
C ALA A 122 5.51 8.46 -3.87
N SER A 123 5.94 9.31 -4.80
CA SER A 123 5.18 10.47 -5.23
C SER A 123 3.85 10.09 -5.87
N ALA A 124 3.77 8.95 -6.57
CA ALA A 124 2.52 8.41 -7.13
C ALA A 124 1.46 8.19 -6.05
N SER A 125 1.84 7.56 -4.93
CA SER A 125 0.94 7.31 -3.81
C SER A 125 0.51 8.60 -3.11
N ILE A 126 1.43 9.56 -2.93
CA ILE A 126 1.11 10.89 -2.35
C ILE A 126 0.13 11.66 -3.25
N ILE A 127 0.40 11.68 -4.55
CA ILE A 127 -0.47 12.33 -5.55
C ILE A 127 -1.83 11.63 -5.55
N GLY A 128 -1.88 10.30 -5.54
CA GLY A 128 -3.12 9.53 -5.44
C GLY A 128 -3.94 9.88 -4.20
N ALA A 129 -3.30 10.00 -3.03
CA ALA A 129 -3.98 10.39 -1.80
C ALA A 129 -4.53 11.83 -1.88
N LYS A 130 -3.78 12.77 -2.47
CA LYS A 130 -4.25 14.14 -2.71
C LYS A 130 -5.41 14.20 -3.70
N VAL A 131 -5.32 13.43 -4.79
CA VAL A 131 -6.39 13.28 -5.80
C VAL A 131 -7.64 12.73 -5.15
N SER A 132 -7.53 11.66 -4.35
CA SER A 132 -8.64 11.12 -3.54
C SER A 132 -9.30 12.18 -2.67
N LYS A 133 -8.50 12.96 -1.91
CA LYS A 133 -9.03 14.05 -1.07
C LYS A 133 -9.77 15.11 -1.89
N ARG A 134 -9.28 15.45 -3.08
CA ARG A 134 -9.92 16.42 -3.98
C ARG A 134 -11.22 15.85 -4.57
N LEU A 135 -11.23 14.58 -4.97
CA LEU A 135 -12.41 13.91 -5.52
C LEU A 135 -13.52 13.75 -4.48
N LEU A 136 -13.19 13.63 -3.19
CA LEU A 136 -14.18 13.58 -2.11
C LEU A 136 -15.05 14.84 -2.00
N ALA A 137 -14.61 15.97 -2.55
CA ALA A 137 -15.43 17.19 -2.61
C ALA A 137 -16.58 17.08 -3.63
N THR A 138 -16.52 16.14 -4.57
CA THR A 138 -17.46 16.05 -5.70
C THR A 138 -18.12 14.68 -5.84
N TYR A 139 -17.46 13.60 -5.41
CA TYR A 139 -17.93 12.23 -5.57
C TYR A 139 -18.05 11.49 -4.24
N LYS A 140 -18.96 10.51 -4.20
CA LYS A 140 -19.09 9.60 -3.05
C LYS A 140 -17.85 8.71 -2.91
N PRO A 141 -17.40 8.37 -1.69
CA PRO A 141 -16.22 7.53 -1.44
C PRO A 141 -16.22 6.22 -2.23
N GLU A 142 -17.38 5.57 -2.39
CA GLU A 142 -17.54 4.33 -3.16
C GLU A 142 -17.15 4.49 -4.63
N LYS A 143 -17.53 5.62 -5.25
CA LYS A 143 -17.19 5.91 -6.65
C LYS A 143 -15.69 6.20 -6.80
N ILE A 144 -15.08 6.81 -5.78
CA ILE A 144 -13.63 7.08 -5.77
C ILE A 144 -12.84 5.78 -5.66
N ILE A 145 -13.29 4.83 -4.84
CA ILE A 145 -12.69 3.48 -4.77
C ILE A 145 -12.76 2.79 -6.12
N TYR A 146 -13.92 2.87 -6.81
CA TYR A 146 -14.07 2.30 -8.14
C TYR A 146 -13.15 2.95 -9.18
N ILE A 147 -13.02 4.29 -9.16
CA ILE A 147 -12.06 5.01 -10.02
C ILE A 147 -10.62 4.57 -9.71
N GLY A 148 -10.26 4.43 -8.42
CA GLY A 148 -8.95 3.93 -8.01
C GLY A 148 -8.69 2.52 -8.56
N CYS A 149 -9.65 1.60 -8.45
CA CYS A 149 -9.54 0.25 -9.01
C CYS A 149 -9.41 0.26 -10.54
N LEU A 150 -10.14 1.14 -11.23
CA LEU A 150 -10.03 1.33 -12.69
C LEU A 150 -8.62 1.78 -13.10
N VAL A 151 -8.08 2.77 -12.39
CA VAL A 151 -6.72 3.27 -12.62
C VAL A 151 -5.69 2.17 -12.34
N MET A 152 -5.88 1.38 -11.28
CA MET A 152 -5.03 0.21 -10.98
C MET A 152 -5.09 -0.81 -12.12
N THR A 153 -6.29 -1.16 -12.63
CA THR A 153 -6.41 -2.10 -13.75
C THR A 153 -5.73 -1.57 -15.00
N GLY A 154 -5.88 -0.28 -15.30
CA GLY A 154 -5.21 0.35 -16.45
C GLY A 154 -3.69 0.29 -16.33
N GLY A 155 -3.15 0.58 -15.14
CA GLY A 155 -1.72 0.44 -14.84
C GLY A 155 -1.22 -1.00 -14.97
N ALA A 156 -1.97 -1.98 -14.44
CA ALA A 156 -1.60 -3.40 -14.53
C ALA A 156 -1.65 -3.96 -15.96
N ILE A 157 -2.64 -3.55 -16.76
CA ILE A 157 -2.73 -3.93 -18.18
C ILE A 157 -1.56 -3.30 -18.95
N LEU A 158 -1.31 -2.01 -18.76
CA LEU A 158 -0.20 -1.32 -19.40
C LEU A 158 1.13 -1.98 -19.05
N LEU A 159 1.31 -2.32 -17.77
CA LEU A 159 2.49 -3.02 -17.29
C LEU A 159 2.66 -4.37 -18.01
N THR A 160 1.59 -5.17 -18.06
CA THR A 160 1.58 -6.49 -18.71
C THR A 160 1.92 -6.38 -20.19
N VAL A 161 1.32 -5.42 -20.91
CA VAL A 161 1.56 -5.16 -22.33
C VAL A 161 3.01 -4.76 -22.57
N ILE A 162 3.55 -3.85 -21.77
CA ILE A 162 4.95 -3.41 -21.88
C ILE A 162 5.87 -4.62 -21.67
N THR A 163 5.67 -5.40 -20.62
CA THR A 163 6.50 -6.58 -20.34
C THR A 163 6.37 -7.70 -21.37
N ALA A 164 5.23 -7.80 -22.06
CA ALA A 164 5.03 -8.80 -23.12
C ALA A 164 5.69 -8.42 -24.44
N LEU A 165 5.82 -7.11 -24.71
CA LEU A 165 6.40 -6.58 -25.95
C LEU A 165 7.92 -6.41 -25.88
N GLY A 166 8.49 -6.25 -24.69
CA GLY A 166 9.91 -5.97 -24.51
C GLY A 166 10.69 -7.16 -23.96
N SER A 167 11.64 -7.66 -24.74
CA SER A 167 12.58 -8.71 -24.36
C SER A 167 14.01 -8.22 -24.08
N ASN A 168 14.35 -6.98 -24.46
CA ASN A 168 15.67 -6.39 -24.24
C ASN A 168 15.63 -5.18 -23.28
N PRO A 169 16.58 -5.07 -22.33
CA PRO A 169 16.68 -3.93 -21.42
C PRO A 169 17.06 -2.67 -22.21
N ASN A 170 16.07 -1.83 -22.49
CA ASN A 170 16.25 -0.54 -23.15
C ASN A 170 15.66 0.57 -22.29
N ILE A 171 16.19 1.80 -22.42
CA ILE A 171 15.76 2.97 -21.63
C ILE A 171 14.26 3.24 -21.82
N ILE A 172 13.76 3.07 -23.05
CA ILE A 172 12.34 3.24 -23.38
C ILE A 172 11.47 2.24 -22.61
N TYR A 173 11.93 0.99 -22.49
CA TYR A 173 11.24 -0.07 -21.77
C TYR A 173 11.22 0.21 -20.25
N MET A 174 12.34 0.67 -19.69
CA MET A 174 12.43 1.11 -18.29
C MET A 174 11.46 2.26 -17.97
N ILE A 175 11.41 3.29 -18.84
CA ILE A 175 10.50 4.43 -18.67
C ILE A 175 9.04 3.97 -18.77
N GLY A 176 8.72 3.12 -19.74
CA GLY A 176 7.39 2.53 -19.86
C GLY A 176 6.97 1.76 -18.61
N PHE A 177 7.85 0.91 -18.09
CA PHE A 177 7.63 0.15 -16.87
C PHE A 177 7.36 1.08 -15.66
N LEU A 178 8.18 2.12 -15.50
CA LEU A 178 7.99 3.13 -14.45
C LEU A 178 6.67 3.86 -14.55
N ILE A 179 6.25 4.25 -15.76
CA ILE A 179 4.95 4.91 -15.99
C ILE A 179 3.79 3.98 -15.62
N ALA A 180 3.86 2.72 -16.03
CA ALA A 180 2.83 1.74 -15.70
C ALA A 180 2.72 1.49 -14.19
N MET A 181 3.86 1.35 -13.51
CA MET A 181 3.90 1.25 -12.05
C MET A 181 3.39 2.51 -11.36
N PHE A 182 3.75 3.69 -11.86
CA PHE A 182 3.27 4.96 -11.34
C PHE A 182 1.74 5.04 -11.40
N ILE A 183 1.14 4.67 -12.54
CA ILE A 183 -0.32 4.65 -12.71
C ILE A 183 -0.96 3.64 -11.73
N LEU A 184 -0.39 2.44 -11.63
CA LEU A 184 -0.88 1.40 -10.72
C LEU A 184 -0.88 1.90 -9.26
N LEU A 185 0.23 2.47 -8.81
CA LEU A 185 0.42 2.98 -7.45
C LEU A 185 -0.41 4.23 -7.14
N LEU A 186 -0.65 5.06 -8.14
CA LEU A 186 -1.57 6.20 -8.04
C LEU A 186 -2.99 5.69 -7.75
N GLY A 187 -3.45 4.66 -8.46
CA GLY A 187 -4.74 4.03 -8.21
C GLY A 187 -4.86 3.45 -6.80
N ILE A 188 -3.79 2.81 -6.30
CA ILE A 188 -3.70 2.35 -4.91
C ILE A 188 -3.85 3.54 -3.94
N GLY A 189 -3.09 4.63 -4.14
CA GLY A 189 -3.16 5.83 -3.30
C GLY A 189 -4.54 6.50 -3.30
N VAL A 190 -5.30 6.37 -4.38
CA VAL A 190 -6.68 6.89 -4.46
C VAL A 190 -7.67 6.00 -3.67
N ALA A 191 -7.58 4.68 -3.81
CA ALA A 191 -8.55 3.75 -3.22
C ALA A 191 -8.35 3.53 -1.71
N LEU A 192 -7.10 3.38 -1.27
CA LEU A 192 -6.73 2.86 0.06
C LEU A 192 -7.26 3.71 1.24
N PRO A 193 -7.12 5.06 1.23
CA PRO A 193 -7.64 5.90 2.32
C PRO A 193 -9.18 5.83 2.44
N ASN A 194 -9.88 5.72 1.30
CA ASN A 194 -11.33 5.65 1.27
C ASN A 194 -11.85 4.30 1.79
N CYS A 195 -11.19 3.20 1.39
CA CYS A 195 -11.51 1.87 1.91
C CYS A 195 -11.31 1.81 3.44
N LEU A 196 -10.19 2.35 3.95
CA LEU A 196 -9.90 2.38 5.38
C LEU A 196 -10.96 3.17 6.15
N SER A 197 -11.32 4.35 5.63
CA SER A 197 -12.34 5.19 6.25
C SER A 197 -13.69 4.46 6.31
N LEU A 198 -14.17 3.91 5.18
CA LEU A 198 -15.47 3.25 5.09
C LEU A 198 -15.55 1.94 5.88
N ALA A 199 -14.44 1.21 6.03
CA ALA A 199 -14.39 -0.01 6.80
C ALA A 199 -14.64 0.22 8.31
N LEU A 200 -14.19 1.37 8.83
CA LEU A 200 -14.23 1.68 10.26
C LEU A 200 -15.39 2.59 10.68
N VAL A 201 -16.23 3.05 9.72
CA VAL A 201 -17.41 3.90 10.02
C VAL A 201 -18.34 3.25 11.05
N ASP A 202 -18.59 1.94 10.94
CA ASP A 202 -19.56 1.21 11.77
C ASP A 202 -18.98 0.77 13.15
N PHE A 203 -17.75 1.18 13.49
CA PHE A 203 -16.99 0.74 14.68
C PHE A 203 -16.41 1.89 15.51
N GLN A 204 -17.06 3.06 15.48
CA GLN A 204 -16.66 4.25 16.27
C GLN A 204 -16.61 3.97 17.78
N ASP A 205 -17.41 3.00 18.25
CA ASP A 205 -17.49 2.54 19.64
C ASP A 205 -16.21 1.82 20.12
N VAL A 206 -15.47 1.18 19.23
CA VAL A 206 -14.25 0.39 19.54
C VAL A 206 -13.14 0.61 18.51
N ILE A 207 -12.95 1.86 18.05
CA ILE A 207 -12.12 2.18 16.88
C ILE A 207 -10.67 1.68 16.98
N GLY A 208 -10.08 1.69 18.18
CA GLY A 208 -8.71 1.22 18.42
C GLY A 208 -8.58 -0.30 18.24
N THR A 209 -9.41 -1.07 18.95
CA THR A 209 -9.42 -2.55 18.86
C THR A 209 -9.87 -3.03 17.49
N ALA A 210 -10.88 -2.38 16.91
CA ALA A 210 -11.36 -2.69 15.56
C ALA A 210 -10.29 -2.39 14.51
N GLY A 211 -9.58 -1.26 14.60
CA GLY A 211 -8.47 -0.93 13.71
C GLY A 211 -7.32 -1.93 13.79
N ALA A 212 -6.96 -2.38 15.00
CA ALA A 212 -5.93 -3.40 15.20
C ALA A 212 -6.32 -4.76 14.60
N LEU A 213 -7.55 -5.24 14.86
CA LEU A 213 -8.04 -6.50 14.29
C LEU A 213 -8.24 -6.42 12.78
N PHE A 214 -8.74 -5.29 12.28
CA PHE A 214 -8.92 -5.06 10.86
C PHE A 214 -7.58 -5.07 10.13
N SER A 215 -6.56 -4.41 10.71
CA SER A 215 -5.21 -4.42 10.16
C SER A 215 -4.57 -5.79 10.17
N LEU A 216 -4.68 -6.53 11.27
CA LEU A 216 -4.26 -7.93 11.31
C LEU A 216 -4.92 -8.75 10.19
N GLY A 217 -6.24 -8.60 10.01
CA GLY A 217 -7.00 -9.31 8.98
C GLY A 217 -6.52 -9.03 7.55
N TYR A 218 -6.34 -7.76 7.17
CA TYR A 218 -5.86 -7.46 5.83
C TYR A 218 -4.36 -7.78 5.67
N TYR A 219 -3.53 -7.69 6.72
CA TYR A 219 -2.11 -8.07 6.64
C TYR A 219 -1.90 -9.57 6.42
N VAL A 220 -2.82 -10.41 6.89
CA VAL A 220 -2.84 -11.83 6.51
C VAL A 220 -3.01 -11.98 4.99
N ILE A 221 -3.93 -11.22 4.38
CA ILE A 221 -4.14 -11.22 2.92
C ILE A 221 -2.91 -10.69 2.19
N VAL A 222 -2.30 -9.60 2.68
CA VAL A 222 -1.03 -9.06 2.15
C VAL A 222 0.05 -10.13 2.16
N THR A 223 0.21 -10.83 3.29
CA THR A 223 1.22 -11.88 3.45
C THR A 223 0.96 -13.05 2.49
N MET A 224 -0.28 -13.51 2.35
CA MET A 224 -0.63 -14.55 1.36
C MET A 224 -0.31 -14.11 -0.07
N THR A 225 -0.53 -12.82 -0.38
CA THR A 225 -0.24 -12.25 -1.70
C THR A 225 1.26 -12.25 -1.98
N ILE A 226 2.06 -11.77 -1.03
CA ILE A 226 3.52 -11.76 -1.15
C ILE A 226 4.08 -13.19 -1.22
N TRP A 227 3.56 -14.10 -0.39
CA TRP A 227 3.95 -15.51 -0.39
C TRP A 227 3.65 -16.19 -1.73
N GLY A 228 2.50 -15.87 -2.34
CA GLY A 228 2.15 -16.31 -3.68
C GLY A 228 3.11 -15.76 -4.74
N MET A 229 3.43 -14.47 -4.68
CA MET A 229 4.42 -13.86 -5.58
C MET A 229 5.80 -14.52 -5.45
N SER A 230 6.25 -14.77 -4.22
CA SER A 230 7.54 -15.41 -3.95
C SER A 230 7.65 -16.83 -4.52
N HIS A 231 6.56 -17.62 -4.52
CA HIS A 231 6.55 -18.96 -5.15
C HIS A 231 6.52 -18.90 -6.68
N LEU A 232 5.88 -17.87 -7.22
CA LEU A 232 5.77 -17.65 -8.66
C LEU A 232 7.01 -16.94 -9.23
N HIS A 233 7.97 -16.54 -8.40
CA HIS A 233 9.19 -15.90 -8.83
C HIS A 233 10.06 -16.89 -9.63
N THR A 234 9.87 -16.90 -10.95
CA THR A 234 10.62 -17.76 -11.88
C THR A 234 11.75 -17.00 -12.59
N GLY A 235 12.08 -15.77 -12.14
CA GLY A 235 13.04 -14.87 -12.81
C GLY A 235 12.52 -14.23 -14.11
N SER A 236 11.26 -14.50 -14.49
CA SER A 236 10.62 -13.88 -15.66
C SER A 236 9.86 -12.61 -15.27
N LEU A 237 10.17 -11.51 -15.96
CA LEU A 237 9.53 -10.19 -15.78
C LEU A 237 8.02 -10.19 -16.07
N LEU A 238 7.49 -11.22 -16.73
CA LEU A 238 6.07 -11.33 -17.07
C LEU A 238 5.19 -11.85 -15.93
N VAL A 239 5.76 -12.57 -14.98
CA VAL A 239 4.96 -13.24 -13.94
C VAL A 239 4.38 -12.22 -12.95
N MET A 240 5.16 -11.20 -12.58
CA MET A 240 4.74 -10.13 -11.68
C MET A 240 3.56 -9.30 -12.23
N PRO A 241 3.60 -8.76 -13.46
CA PRO A 241 2.47 -8.03 -14.06
C PRO A 241 1.21 -8.87 -14.18
N LEU A 242 1.31 -10.14 -14.58
CA LEU A 242 0.17 -11.05 -14.70
C LEU A 242 -0.47 -11.32 -13.33
N TYR A 243 0.36 -11.52 -12.30
CA TYR A 243 -0.09 -11.71 -10.94
C TYR A 243 -0.83 -10.46 -10.42
N PHE A 244 -0.27 -9.27 -10.66
CA PHE A 244 -0.90 -8.00 -10.29
C PHE A 244 -2.21 -7.79 -11.05
N LEU A 245 -2.24 -8.08 -12.34
CA LEU A 245 -3.46 -7.99 -13.15
C LEU A 245 -4.56 -8.89 -12.57
N ALA A 246 -4.24 -10.15 -12.23
CA ALA A 246 -5.20 -11.07 -11.63
C ALA A 246 -5.79 -10.51 -10.32
N ILE A 247 -4.95 -10.01 -9.41
CA ILE A 247 -5.40 -9.44 -8.13
C ILE A 247 -6.29 -8.22 -8.36
N VAL A 248 -5.87 -7.31 -9.24
CA VAL A 248 -6.58 -6.06 -9.47
C VAL A 248 -7.89 -6.30 -10.22
N VAL A 249 -7.96 -7.28 -11.11
CA VAL A 249 -9.22 -7.70 -11.75
C VAL A 249 -10.18 -8.29 -10.72
N ILE A 250 -9.69 -9.15 -9.81
CA ILE A 250 -10.50 -9.67 -8.70
C ILE A 250 -11.04 -8.49 -7.87
N MET A 251 -10.20 -7.55 -7.47
CA MET A 251 -10.62 -6.35 -6.73
C MET A 251 -11.67 -5.53 -7.49
N MET A 252 -11.53 -5.38 -8.81
CA MET A 252 -12.47 -4.65 -9.65
C MET A 252 -13.84 -5.34 -9.68
N VAL A 253 -13.87 -6.67 -9.83
CA VAL A 253 -15.10 -7.46 -9.80
C VAL A 253 -15.79 -7.33 -8.45
N PHE A 254 -15.05 -7.49 -7.35
CA PHE A 254 -15.58 -7.32 -6.00
C PHE A 254 -16.14 -5.92 -5.76
N THR A 255 -15.45 -4.89 -6.25
CA THR A 255 -15.92 -3.49 -6.16
C THR A 255 -17.22 -3.29 -6.94
N LYS A 256 -17.32 -3.79 -8.18
CA LYS A 256 -18.57 -3.71 -8.96
C LYS A 256 -19.74 -4.43 -8.28
N VAL A 257 -19.52 -5.67 -7.85
CA VAL A 257 -20.59 -6.53 -7.33
C VAL A 257 -21.09 -6.03 -5.97
N PHE A 258 -20.18 -5.71 -5.04
CA PHE A 258 -20.57 -5.43 -3.65
C PHE A 258 -20.78 -3.96 -3.33
N ILE A 259 -20.04 -3.05 -3.99
CA ILE A 259 -20.09 -1.62 -3.69
C ILE A 259 -21.11 -0.92 -4.61
N LEU A 260 -21.05 -1.16 -5.93
CA LEU A 260 -21.99 -0.55 -6.88
C LEU A 260 -23.33 -1.29 -6.95
N GLY A 261 -23.35 -2.63 -6.87
CA GLY A 261 -24.59 -3.42 -6.87
C GLY A 261 -25.56 -3.09 -5.73
N LYS A 262 -25.04 -2.70 -4.56
CA LYS A 262 -25.87 -2.25 -3.42
C LYS A 262 -26.41 -0.82 -3.55
N GLN A 263 -25.81 0.03 -4.39
CA GLN A 263 -26.36 1.36 -4.69
C GLN A 263 -27.59 1.27 -5.60
N THR A 264 -27.59 0.36 -6.58
CA THR A 264 -28.75 0.15 -7.46
C THR A 264 -29.96 -0.40 -6.70
N SER A 265 -29.74 -1.31 -5.74
CA SER A 265 -30.80 -1.85 -4.89
C SER A 265 -31.35 -0.88 -3.84
N LYS A 266 -30.71 0.28 -3.61
CA LYS A 266 -31.22 1.35 -2.73
C LYS A 266 -31.94 2.47 -3.49
N MET A 267 -31.93 2.43 -4.82
CA MET A 267 -32.62 3.39 -5.70
C MET A 267 -33.86 2.80 -6.38
N ILE A 268 -34.18 1.54 -6.12
CA ILE A 268 -35.42 0.85 -6.50
C ILE A 268 -36.18 0.58 -5.22
#